data_AF-A0AAN5CJW5-F1
#
_entry.id   AF-A0AAN5CJW5-F1
#
_cell.length_a   1.000
_cell.length_b   1.000
_cell.length_c   1.000
_cell.angle_alpha   90.00
_cell.angle_beta   90.00
_cell.angle_gamma   90.00
#
_symmetry.space_group_name_H-M   'P 1'
#
loop_
_entity.id
_entity.type
_entity.pdbx_description
1 polymer ?
#
loop_
_entity_poly.entity_id
_entity_poly.type
_entity_poly.pdbx_seq_one_letter_code
_entity_poly.pdbx_strand_id
1 'polypeptide(L)'
;TPTTKASTTTGFVDRCRKYTATNGSVYGNRCMTKDAGAHCSTDPSQPLCTCTSAWMGTYCAVDAAAFEKLAGNASEDLIRTIDVGRTNPATVIAALPAVLSVLTDEQRVDMSYSIEDVIMDVSFEQKPLIPREAFTFFNDPSLGNCFTFNHFNATKKYRARGVGARYGLRVTFEFGAEEYAPWVEAVGGLTYIHPIGQNIYLESVKHTIQPGNSDQIAMKKHSFKRLQALFAPACVARKDPQSFYFPGEYSVDGCLRSCYQDSVFRSCGCMDPQYTMKEGVVPCDFEKLACIEEM
;
A
#
# COMPACT_ATOMS: atom_id res chain seq x y z
N THR A 1 33.76 16.68 43.58
CA THR A 1 32.77 15.59 43.35
C THR A 1 32.55 15.50 41.85
N PRO A 2 33.02 14.44 41.18
CA PRO A 2 32.98 14.37 39.72
C PRO A 2 31.58 13.98 39.24
N THR A 3 31.10 14.73 38.27
CA THR A 3 29.81 14.59 37.60
C THR A 3 29.87 13.42 36.62
N THR A 4 29.20 12.31 36.93
CA THR A 4 29.00 11.20 35.99
C THR A 4 27.98 11.62 34.94
N LYS A 5 28.45 11.92 33.72
CA LYS A 5 27.60 12.03 32.53
C LYS A 5 27.00 10.66 32.24
N ALA A 6 25.67 10.57 32.20
CA ALA A 6 24.97 9.42 31.66
C ALA A 6 25.29 9.33 30.16
N SER A 7 26.00 8.27 29.77
CA SER A 7 26.22 7.89 28.37
C SER A 7 24.88 7.51 27.78
N THR A 8 24.32 8.34 26.91
CA THR A 8 23.17 8.00 26.08
C THR A 8 23.66 7.05 24.99
N THR A 9 23.71 5.75 25.28
CA THR A 9 23.82 4.71 24.25
C THR A 9 22.56 4.78 23.40
N THR A 10 22.71 5.26 22.18
CA THR A 10 21.82 4.97 21.05
C THR A 10 21.78 3.45 20.90
N GLY A 11 20.77 2.81 21.50
CA GLY A 11 20.62 1.37 21.43
C GLY A 11 20.42 0.95 19.99
N PHE A 12 21.37 0.15 19.47
CA PHE A 12 21.15 -0.67 18.29
C PHE A 12 19.85 -1.45 18.51
N VAL A 13 18.86 -1.24 17.64
CA VAL A 13 17.63 -2.02 17.66
C VAL A 13 18.03 -3.46 17.36
N ASP A 14 17.74 -4.38 18.28
CA ASP A 14 17.99 -5.80 18.10
C ASP A 14 17.27 -6.29 16.83
N ARG A 15 18.05 -6.70 15.83
CA ARG A 15 17.58 -7.11 14.49
C ARG A 15 16.72 -8.36 14.54
N CYS A 16 16.92 -9.22 15.54
CA CYS A 16 16.19 -10.48 15.70
C CYS A 16 15.18 -10.44 16.86
N ARG A 17 14.68 -9.25 17.20
CA ARG A 17 13.65 -9.08 18.23
C ARG A 17 12.37 -9.86 17.90
N LYS A 18 11.61 -10.21 18.95
CA LYS A 18 10.27 -10.79 18.81
C LYS A 18 9.39 -9.93 17.92
N TYR A 19 8.69 -10.57 16.99
CA TYR A 19 7.79 -9.92 16.05
C TYR A 19 6.35 -10.30 16.34
N THR A 20 5.46 -9.33 16.40
CA THR A 20 4.03 -9.56 16.58
C THR A 20 3.34 -9.29 15.25
N ALA A 21 2.74 -10.30 14.62
CA ALA A 21 2.04 -10.12 13.34
C ALA A 21 0.72 -9.36 13.51
N THR A 22 0.15 -8.93 12.39
CA THR A 22 -1.11 -8.17 12.31
C THR A 22 -2.30 -8.89 12.94
N ASN A 23 -2.31 -10.23 12.92
CA ASN A 23 -3.33 -11.08 13.56
C ASN A 23 -3.15 -11.24 15.09
N GLY A 24 -2.15 -10.60 15.70
CA GLY A 24 -1.85 -10.69 17.13
C GLY A 24 -0.95 -11.86 17.53
N SER A 25 -0.53 -12.71 16.59
CA SER A 25 0.39 -13.83 16.85
C SER A 25 1.80 -13.33 17.10
N VAL A 26 2.48 -13.90 18.12
CA VAL A 26 3.83 -13.51 18.52
C VAL A 26 4.84 -14.57 18.05
N TYR A 27 5.84 -14.12 17.28
CA TYR A 27 6.90 -14.92 16.71
C TYR A 27 8.25 -14.61 17.37
N GLY A 28 9.16 -15.57 17.35
CA GLY A 28 10.50 -15.42 17.91
C GLY A 28 11.30 -14.29 17.25
N ASN A 29 11.16 -14.14 15.93
CA ASN A 29 11.70 -13.06 15.11
C ASN A 29 10.84 -12.90 13.85
N ARG A 30 11.11 -11.89 13.02
CA ARG A 30 10.33 -11.59 11.81
C ARG A 30 10.48 -12.63 10.69
N CYS A 31 11.62 -13.32 10.62
CA CYS A 31 11.87 -14.37 9.62
C CYS A 31 10.94 -15.58 9.80
N MET A 32 10.55 -15.87 11.04
CA MET A 32 9.74 -17.03 11.40
C MET A 32 8.22 -16.83 11.24
N THR A 33 7.80 -15.78 10.53
CA THR A 33 6.38 -15.45 10.37
C THR A 33 5.64 -16.46 9.50
N LYS A 34 6.26 -16.91 8.42
CA LYS A 34 5.74 -17.92 7.49
C LYS A 34 6.63 -19.15 7.43
N ASP A 35 7.94 -18.95 7.38
CA ASP A 35 8.93 -20.01 7.43
C ASP A 35 9.35 -20.32 8.87
N ALA A 36 8.72 -21.31 9.49
CA ALA A 36 9.08 -21.76 10.85
C ALA A 36 10.54 -22.24 10.98
N GLY A 37 11.22 -22.57 9.87
CA GLY A 37 12.61 -23.00 9.84
C GLY A 37 13.62 -21.88 9.53
N ALA A 38 13.17 -20.65 9.32
CA ALA A 38 14.05 -19.56 8.94
C ALA A 38 15.03 -19.15 10.07
N HIS A 39 16.27 -18.86 9.68
CA HIS A 39 17.32 -18.41 10.60
C HIS A 39 17.50 -16.89 10.54
N CYS A 40 17.47 -16.22 11.70
CA CYS A 40 17.70 -14.78 11.81
C CYS A 40 19.15 -14.50 12.23
N SER A 41 19.87 -13.68 11.46
CA SER A 41 21.25 -13.29 11.74
C SER A 41 21.31 -11.90 12.38
N THR A 42 22.07 -11.78 13.48
CA THR A 42 22.34 -10.49 14.13
C THR A 42 23.48 -9.72 13.46
N ASP A 43 24.27 -10.37 12.59
CA ASP A 43 25.42 -9.78 11.90
C ASP A 43 24.98 -8.84 10.76
N PRO A 44 25.29 -7.53 10.82
CA PRO A 44 24.96 -6.56 9.77
C PRO A 44 25.53 -6.90 8.38
N SER A 45 26.59 -7.70 8.31
CA SER A 45 27.21 -8.12 7.05
C SER A 45 26.50 -9.29 6.36
N GLN A 46 25.56 -9.94 7.05
CA GLN A 46 24.78 -11.05 6.54
C GLN A 46 23.31 -10.63 6.28
N PRO A 47 22.63 -11.30 5.34
CA PRO A 47 21.20 -11.11 5.15
C PRO A 47 20.46 -11.38 6.46
N LEU A 48 19.44 -10.58 6.74
CA LEU A 48 18.70 -10.63 8.00
C LEU A 48 18.09 -12.02 8.25
N CYS A 49 17.52 -12.62 7.20
CA CYS A 49 16.90 -13.94 7.25
C CYS A 49 17.54 -14.88 6.23
N THR A 50 17.75 -16.14 6.63
CA THR A 50 18.09 -17.25 5.74
C THR A 50 16.92 -18.23 5.69
N CYS A 51 16.33 -18.40 4.51
CA CYS A 51 15.09 -19.14 4.31
C CYS A 51 15.32 -20.63 4.00
N THR A 52 14.33 -21.46 4.30
CA THR A 52 14.24 -22.84 3.82
C THR A 52 13.82 -22.89 2.35
N SER A 53 14.00 -24.02 1.68
CA SER A 53 13.79 -24.15 0.22
C SER A 53 12.36 -23.86 -0.26
N ALA A 54 11.37 -23.83 0.64
CA ALA A 54 9.98 -23.54 0.31
C ALA A 54 9.67 -22.03 0.31
N TRP A 55 10.56 -21.19 0.83
CA TRP A 55 10.32 -19.77 1.05
C TRP A 55 11.45 -18.90 0.51
N MET A 56 11.13 -17.69 0.08
CA MET A 56 12.11 -16.72 -0.44
C MET A 56 11.81 -15.29 0.03
N GLY A 57 12.72 -14.38 -0.32
CA GLY A 57 12.66 -12.96 0.03
C GLY A 57 13.36 -12.63 1.36
N THR A 58 13.47 -11.34 1.66
CA THR A 58 14.25 -10.80 2.80
C THR A 58 13.77 -11.32 4.16
N TYR A 59 12.49 -11.66 4.29
CA TYR A 59 11.88 -12.18 5.53
C TYR A 59 11.29 -13.59 5.40
N CYS A 60 11.61 -14.32 4.33
CA CYS A 60 11.09 -15.68 4.11
C CYS A 60 9.55 -15.75 4.09
N ALA A 61 8.93 -14.74 3.48
CA ALA A 61 7.47 -14.57 3.46
C ALA A 61 6.83 -14.98 2.11
N VAL A 62 7.62 -15.20 1.07
CA VAL A 62 7.13 -15.53 -0.27
C VAL A 62 7.24 -17.03 -0.51
N ASP A 63 6.14 -17.69 -0.88
CA ASP A 63 6.13 -19.12 -1.22
C ASP A 63 6.85 -19.34 -2.57
N ALA A 64 7.87 -20.19 -2.55
CA ALA A 64 8.73 -20.43 -3.71
C ALA A 64 7.99 -21.14 -4.85
N ALA A 65 7.06 -22.05 -4.54
CA ALA A 65 6.27 -22.75 -5.55
C ALA A 65 5.19 -21.85 -6.17
N ALA A 66 4.63 -20.91 -5.39
CA ALA A 66 3.72 -19.89 -5.91
C ALA A 66 4.46 -18.94 -6.85
N PHE A 67 5.68 -18.53 -6.49
CA PHE A 67 6.55 -17.74 -7.36
C PHE A 67 6.94 -18.51 -8.63
N GLU A 68 7.25 -19.80 -8.52
CA GLU A 68 7.49 -20.66 -9.69
C GLU A 68 6.26 -20.84 -10.56
N LYS A 69 5.03 -20.81 -10.03
CA LYS A 69 3.80 -20.82 -10.86
C LYS A 69 3.56 -19.49 -11.58
N LEU A 70 3.90 -18.38 -10.93
CA LEU A 70 3.98 -17.05 -11.58
C LEU A 70 4.98 -17.06 -12.74
N ALA A 71 6.14 -17.72 -12.56
CA ALA A 71 7.16 -17.86 -13.60
C ALA A 71 6.85 -18.97 -14.63
N GLY A 72 6.15 -20.03 -14.23
CA GLY A 72 5.89 -21.23 -15.04
C GLY A 72 4.69 -21.08 -15.98
N ASN A 73 3.80 -20.13 -15.69
CA ASN A 73 2.78 -19.62 -16.61
C ASN A 73 3.18 -18.26 -17.22
N ALA A 74 4.44 -17.84 -17.10
CA ALA A 74 4.89 -16.63 -17.77
C ALA A 74 4.83 -16.91 -19.28
N SER A 75 3.79 -16.39 -19.94
CA SER A 75 3.77 -16.33 -21.39
C SER A 75 5.05 -15.64 -21.86
N GLU A 76 5.52 -15.95 -23.07
CA GLU A 76 6.67 -15.28 -23.69
C GLU A 76 6.53 -13.74 -23.60
N ASP A 77 5.29 -13.24 -23.57
CA ASP A 77 4.96 -11.83 -23.38
C ASP A 77 5.23 -11.29 -21.96
N LEU A 78 5.07 -12.08 -20.89
CA LEU A 78 5.44 -11.65 -19.54
C LEU A 78 6.96 -11.55 -19.39
N ILE A 79 7.70 -12.53 -19.93
CA ILE A 79 9.17 -12.50 -19.95
C ILE A 79 9.64 -11.30 -20.77
N ARG A 80 9.05 -11.07 -21.95
CA ARG A 80 9.32 -9.88 -22.78
C ARG A 80 9.01 -8.60 -22.02
N THR A 81 7.94 -8.54 -21.23
CA THR A 81 7.58 -7.34 -20.47
C THR A 81 8.54 -7.09 -19.33
N ILE A 82 9.03 -8.14 -18.65
CA ILE A 82 10.09 -8.03 -17.65
C ILE A 82 11.40 -7.54 -18.31
N ASP A 83 11.75 -8.07 -19.48
CA ASP A 83 12.95 -7.64 -20.22
C ASP A 83 12.84 -6.21 -20.77
N VAL A 84 11.67 -5.82 -21.30
CA VAL A 84 11.37 -4.43 -21.67
C VAL A 84 11.39 -3.54 -20.43
N GLY A 85 10.91 -4.05 -19.30
CA GLY A 85 10.97 -3.40 -17.98
C GLY A 85 12.35 -2.97 -17.52
N ARG A 86 13.39 -3.73 -17.89
CA ARG A 86 14.78 -3.34 -17.64
C ARG A 86 15.18 -2.07 -18.38
N THR A 87 14.51 -1.76 -19.49
CA THR A 87 14.76 -0.57 -20.31
C THR A 87 13.72 0.53 -20.10
N ASN A 88 12.49 0.17 -19.72
CA ASN A 88 11.40 1.07 -19.40
C ASN A 88 10.62 0.56 -18.17
N PRO A 89 10.97 1.01 -16.95
CA PRO A 89 10.36 0.52 -15.72
C PRO A 89 8.86 0.84 -15.64
N ALA A 90 8.38 1.88 -16.34
CA ALA A 90 6.96 2.26 -16.34
C ALA A 90 6.06 1.16 -16.92
N THR A 91 6.52 0.44 -17.95
CA THR A 91 5.75 -0.64 -18.57
C THR A 91 5.57 -1.82 -17.62
N VAL A 92 6.61 -2.17 -16.86
CA VAL A 92 6.49 -3.22 -15.84
C VAL A 92 5.54 -2.79 -14.73
N ILE A 93 5.68 -1.56 -14.22
CA ILE A 93 4.82 -1.05 -13.15
C ILE A 93 3.34 -1.08 -13.59
N ALA A 94 3.04 -0.70 -14.83
CA ALA A 94 1.67 -0.74 -15.37
C ALA A 94 1.12 -2.16 -15.51
N ALA A 95 1.96 -3.15 -15.83
CA ALA A 95 1.55 -4.55 -15.98
C ALA A 95 1.43 -5.32 -14.66
N LEU A 96 2.06 -4.85 -13.57
CA LEU A 96 2.11 -5.56 -12.29
C LEU A 96 0.73 -6.01 -11.77
N PRO A 97 -0.34 -5.19 -11.78
CA PRO A 97 -1.65 -5.61 -11.31
C PRO A 97 -2.19 -6.84 -12.07
N ALA A 98 -1.96 -6.92 -13.38
CA ALA A 98 -2.38 -8.05 -14.20
C ALA A 98 -1.52 -9.30 -13.96
N VAL A 99 -0.23 -9.14 -13.70
CA VAL A 99 0.66 -10.26 -13.34
C VAL A 99 0.28 -10.83 -11.96
N LEU A 100 0.02 -9.94 -11.00
CA LEU A 100 -0.37 -10.32 -9.64
C LEU A 100 -1.85 -10.76 -9.56
N SER A 101 -2.62 -10.63 -10.64
CA SER A 101 -4.04 -11.01 -10.71
C SER A 101 -4.28 -12.48 -10.33
N VAL A 102 -3.28 -13.35 -10.57
CA VAL A 102 -3.29 -14.79 -10.26
C VAL A 102 -3.22 -15.07 -8.75
N LEU A 103 -2.67 -14.14 -7.97
CA LEU A 103 -2.56 -14.28 -6.52
C LEU A 103 -3.89 -13.94 -5.84
N THR A 104 -4.18 -14.63 -4.73
CA THR A 104 -5.31 -14.27 -3.86
C THR A 104 -5.03 -12.98 -3.10
N ASP A 105 -6.08 -12.32 -2.62
CA ASP A 105 -5.95 -11.08 -1.84
C ASP A 105 -5.08 -11.31 -0.59
N GLU A 106 -5.20 -12.45 0.08
CA GLU A 106 -4.37 -12.79 1.25
C GLU A 106 -2.89 -12.88 0.88
N GLN A 107 -2.57 -13.52 -0.24
CA GLN A 107 -1.18 -13.63 -0.71
C GLN A 107 -0.60 -12.25 -1.04
N ARG A 108 -1.37 -11.37 -1.69
CA ARG A 108 -0.93 -10.00 -1.98
C ARG A 108 -0.68 -9.18 -0.71
N VAL A 109 -1.56 -9.33 0.28
CA VAL A 109 -1.41 -8.64 1.57
C VAL A 109 -0.19 -9.14 2.33
N ASP A 110 0.04 -10.45 2.35
CA ASP A 110 1.17 -11.07 3.05
C ASP A 110 2.53 -10.76 2.40
N MET A 111 2.56 -10.56 1.08
CA MET A 111 3.78 -10.20 0.33
C MET A 111 4.14 -8.71 0.41
N SER A 112 3.21 -7.86 0.83
CA SER A 112 3.41 -6.40 0.90
C SER A 112 3.83 -5.96 2.30
N TYR A 113 4.34 -4.73 2.41
CA TYR A 113 4.78 -4.16 3.70
C TYR A 113 3.68 -4.15 4.77
N SER A 114 4.06 -4.46 6.02
CA SER A 114 3.20 -4.30 7.19
C SER A 114 3.34 -2.90 7.80
N ILE A 115 2.42 -2.52 8.68
CA ILE A 115 2.43 -1.17 9.27
C ILE A 115 3.67 -0.91 10.12
N GLU A 116 4.21 -1.94 10.78
CA GLU A 116 5.45 -1.87 11.55
C GLU A 116 6.69 -1.65 10.69
N ASP A 117 6.59 -1.98 9.41
CA ASP A 117 7.72 -1.88 8.48
C ASP A 117 7.84 -0.48 7.91
N VAL A 118 6.69 0.18 7.75
CA VAL A 118 6.59 1.49 7.11
C VAL A 118 6.54 2.62 8.14
N ILE A 119 5.88 2.43 9.29
CA ILE A 119 5.68 3.49 10.29
C ILE A 119 6.49 3.18 11.56
N MET A 120 7.56 3.94 11.78
CA MET A 120 8.39 3.83 12.98
C MET A 120 7.78 4.53 14.19
N ASP A 121 7.33 5.76 14.00
CA ASP A 121 6.77 6.59 15.07
C ASP A 121 5.61 7.42 14.52
N VAL A 122 4.58 7.59 15.35
CA VAL A 122 3.45 8.46 15.06
C VAL A 122 3.06 9.25 16.29
N SER A 123 2.84 10.55 16.09
CA SER A 123 2.24 11.40 17.11
C SER A 123 1.18 12.31 16.51
N PHE A 124 0.16 12.61 17.32
CA PHE A 124 -0.87 13.57 16.99
C PHE A 124 -1.02 14.55 18.15
N GLU A 125 -0.93 15.84 17.85
CA GLU A 125 -0.91 16.90 18.87
C GLU A 125 0.17 16.68 19.96
N GLN A 126 1.37 16.27 19.54
CA GLN A 126 2.50 15.92 20.41
C GLN A 126 2.26 14.74 21.37
N LYS A 127 1.16 14.00 21.19
CA LYS A 127 0.91 12.76 21.94
C LYS A 127 1.31 11.57 21.07
N PRO A 128 2.15 10.66 21.57
CA PRO A 128 2.47 9.44 20.84
C PRO A 128 1.20 8.60 20.68
N LEU A 129 1.05 8.00 19.49
CA LEU A 129 -0.03 7.08 19.17
C LEU A 129 0.54 5.68 18.88
N ILE A 130 -0.31 4.68 18.95
CA ILE A 130 0.03 3.32 18.51
C ILE A 130 -0.33 3.23 17.02
N PRO A 131 0.62 2.93 16.10
CA PRO A 131 0.35 2.88 14.66
C PRO A 131 -0.86 2.04 14.29
N ARG A 132 -0.94 0.81 14.82
CA ARG A 132 -2.06 -0.13 14.57
C ARG A 132 -3.44 0.40 14.94
N GLU A 133 -3.51 1.28 15.93
CA GLU A 133 -4.79 1.85 16.38
C GLU A 133 -5.13 3.15 15.67
N ALA A 134 -4.10 3.86 15.19
CA ALA A 134 -4.24 5.19 14.59
C ALA A 134 -4.54 5.13 13.07
N PHE A 135 -4.06 4.08 12.40
CA PHE A 135 -4.23 3.89 10.96
C PHE A 135 -5.18 2.73 10.66
N THR A 136 -5.96 2.89 9.61
CA THR A 136 -6.76 1.81 9.03
C THR A 136 -6.04 1.24 7.83
N PHE A 137 -5.95 -0.08 7.79
CA PHE A 137 -5.38 -0.83 6.69
C PHE A 137 -6.39 -0.98 5.55
N PHE A 138 -5.92 -0.84 4.31
CA PHE A 138 -6.58 -1.37 3.13
C PHE A 138 -5.52 -1.77 2.09
N ASN A 139 -5.82 -2.78 1.28
CA ASN A 139 -4.95 -3.20 0.18
C ASN A 139 -5.52 -2.67 -1.14
N ASP A 140 -4.66 -2.08 -1.96
CA ASP A 140 -4.98 -1.65 -3.31
C ASP A 140 -4.16 -2.47 -4.32
N PRO A 141 -4.75 -2.94 -5.43
CA PRO A 141 -4.03 -3.76 -6.40
C PRO A 141 -2.80 -3.09 -7.01
N SER A 142 -2.79 -1.75 -7.09
CA SER A 142 -1.70 -0.98 -7.69
C SER A 142 -0.72 -0.44 -6.65
N LEU A 143 -1.18 -0.07 -5.45
CA LEU A 143 -0.37 0.54 -4.40
C LEU A 143 0.12 -0.47 -3.34
N GLY A 144 -0.44 -1.67 -3.28
CA GLY A 144 -0.18 -2.64 -2.24
C GLY A 144 -0.85 -2.27 -0.91
N ASN A 145 -0.20 -2.60 0.20
CA ASN A 145 -0.72 -2.31 1.54
C ASN A 145 -0.63 -0.81 1.86
N CYS A 146 -1.79 -0.18 2.04
CA CYS A 146 -1.93 1.23 2.38
C CYS A 146 -2.43 1.42 3.81
N PHE A 147 -1.95 2.47 4.47
CA PHE A 147 -2.30 2.82 5.85
C PHE A 147 -2.86 4.24 5.93
N THR A 148 -4.14 4.37 6.27
CA THR A 148 -4.84 5.65 6.27
C THR A 148 -5.18 6.13 7.66
N PHE A 149 -4.67 7.30 8.03
CA PHE A 149 -5.05 8.00 9.26
C PHE A 149 -6.45 8.61 9.09
N ASN A 150 -7.33 8.46 10.10
CA ASN A 150 -8.72 8.98 10.05
C ASN A 150 -9.57 8.45 8.87
N HIS A 151 -9.42 7.18 8.51
CA HIS A 151 -10.24 6.55 7.48
C HIS A 151 -11.74 6.49 7.85
N PHE A 152 -12.64 6.31 6.87
CA PHE A 152 -14.09 6.22 7.14
C PHE A 152 -14.46 5.06 8.06
N ASN A 153 -13.72 3.94 7.94
CA ASN A 153 -13.85 2.75 8.79
C ASN A 153 -12.97 2.80 10.06
N ALA A 154 -12.36 3.94 10.39
CA ALA A 154 -11.49 4.02 11.57
C ALA A 154 -12.29 3.97 12.87
N THR A 155 -11.84 3.12 13.80
CA THR A 155 -12.39 2.99 15.17
C THR A 155 -12.19 4.29 15.96
N LYS A 156 -11.05 4.96 15.77
CA LYS A 156 -10.72 6.23 16.44
C LYS A 156 -10.67 7.35 15.40
N LYS A 157 -11.29 8.48 15.73
CA LYS A 157 -11.27 9.70 14.90
C LYS A 157 -10.55 10.81 15.65
N TYR A 158 -9.53 11.35 15.02
CA TYR A 158 -8.67 12.40 15.54
C TYR A 158 -9.07 13.74 14.93
N ARG A 159 -9.42 14.71 15.77
CA ARG A 159 -9.76 16.07 15.35
C ARG A 159 -8.75 17.04 15.92
N ALA A 160 -8.11 17.82 15.04
CA ALA A 160 -7.16 18.83 15.46
C ALA A 160 -7.88 19.95 16.24
N ARG A 161 -7.32 20.32 17.39
CA ARG A 161 -7.81 21.38 18.28
C ARG A 161 -7.23 22.75 17.97
N GLY A 162 -6.17 22.80 17.18
CA GLY A 162 -5.49 24.03 16.80
C GLY A 162 -4.79 23.93 15.45
N VAL A 163 -4.17 25.03 15.03
CA VAL A 163 -3.43 25.14 13.77
C VAL A 163 -1.92 25.10 14.02
N GLY A 164 -1.17 24.64 13.03
CA GLY A 164 0.30 24.57 13.07
C GLY A 164 0.82 23.17 13.41
N ALA A 165 2.13 22.98 13.20
CA ALA A 165 2.78 21.66 13.26
C ALA A 165 2.58 20.95 14.60
N ARG A 166 2.50 21.68 15.72
CA ARG A 166 2.29 21.10 17.06
C ARG A 166 0.93 20.43 17.25
N TYR A 167 -0.08 20.79 16.45
CA TYR A 167 -1.42 20.20 16.49
C TYR A 167 -1.68 19.23 15.34
N GLY A 168 -0.66 19.00 14.50
CA GLY A 168 -0.76 18.13 13.34
C GLY A 168 -0.50 16.66 13.66
N LEU A 169 -0.59 15.87 12.60
CA LEU A 169 -0.06 14.52 12.54
C LEU A 169 1.44 14.60 12.20
N ARG A 170 2.28 13.89 12.96
CA ARG A 170 3.69 13.68 12.64
C ARG A 170 3.93 12.18 12.55
N VAL A 171 4.50 11.76 11.43
CA VAL A 171 4.81 10.36 11.15
C VAL A 171 6.28 10.28 10.75
N THR A 172 6.97 9.27 11.26
CA THR A 172 8.33 8.92 10.84
C THR A 172 8.25 7.60 10.07
N PHE A 173 8.71 7.61 8.83
CA PHE A 173 8.65 6.45 7.93
C PHE A 173 9.99 5.73 7.86
N GLU A 174 9.93 4.41 7.69
CA GLU A 174 11.05 3.55 7.31
C GLU A 174 10.78 3.03 5.89
N PHE A 175 11.78 3.09 5.02
CA PHE A 175 11.60 2.73 3.61
C PHE A 175 12.28 1.42 3.24
N GLY A 176 13.22 0.86 4.02
CA GLY A 176 13.86 -0.42 3.68
C GLY A 176 14.41 -0.45 2.24
N ALA A 177 15.30 0.48 1.92
CA ALA A 177 15.79 0.73 0.56
C ALA A 177 16.38 -0.53 -0.13
N GLU A 178 16.88 -1.48 0.65
CA GLU A 178 17.42 -2.76 0.22
C GLU A 178 16.35 -3.75 -0.29
N GLU A 179 15.07 -3.51 -0.02
CA GLU A 179 13.95 -4.37 -0.43
C GLU A 179 13.25 -3.90 -1.70
N TYR A 180 13.66 -2.74 -2.24
CA TYR A 180 13.06 -2.20 -3.45
C TYR A 180 13.39 -3.07 -4.65
N ALA A 181 12.42 -3.21 -5.56
CA ALA A 181 12.65 -3.94 -6.79
C ALA A 181 13.75 -3.24 -7.63
N PRO A 182 14.65 -3.99 -8.29
CA PRO A 182 15.82 -3.41 -8.96
C PRO A 182 15.53 -2.39 -10.06
N TRP A 183 14.31 -2.41 -10.62
CA TRP A 183 13.84 -1.48 -11.65
C TRP A 183 13.18 -0.23 -11.08
N VAL A 184 13.03 -0.11 -9.76
CA VAL A 184 12.50 1.11 -9.14
C VAL A 184 13.62 2.15 -9.05
N GLU A 185 13.45 3.26 -9.74
CA GLU A 185 14.49 4.28 -9.88
C GLU A 185 14.71 5.13 -8.62
N ALA A 186 13.69 5.26 -7.77
CA ALA A 186 13.75 6.12 -6.59
C ALA A 186 13.04 5.49 -5.38
N VAL A 187 13.72 5.49 -4.24
CA VAL A 187 13.17 5.09 -2.94
C VAL A 187 12.31 6.22 -2.37
N GLY A 188 11.09 5.89 -1.95
CA GLY A 188 10.19 6.88 -1.36
C GLY A 188 8.77 6.34 -1.17
N GLY A 189 7.92 7.19 -0.59
CA GLY A 189 6.52 6.86 -0.31
C GLY A 189 5.57 7.80 -1.03
N LEU A 190 4.35 7.32 -1.27
CA LEU A 190 3.26 8.14 -1.78
C LEU A 190 2.33 8.51 -0.64
N THR A 191 2.16 9.80 -0.40
CA THR A 191 1.23 10.33 0.60
C THR A 191 0.04 10.98 -0.08
N TYR A 192 -1.16 10.63 0.38
CA TYR A 192 -2.41 11.10 -0.18
C TYR A 192 -3.19 11.89 0.86
N ILE A 193 -3.74 13.02 0.44
CA ILE A 193 -4.62 13.84 1.25
C ILE A 193 -6.01 13.80 0.62
N HIS A 194 -6.95 13.19 1.32
CA HIS A 194 -8.30 13.03 0.82
C HIS A 194 -9.35 13.22 1.94
N PRO A 195 -10.62 13.52 1.60
CA PRO A 195 -11.72 13.49 2.54
C PRO A 195 -11.92 12.08 3.14
N ILE A 196 -12.31 12.03 4.42
CA ILE A 196 -12.50 10.78 5.19
C ILE A 196 -13.33 9.72 4.45
N GLY A 197 -14.40 10.13 3.77
CA GLY A 197 -15.34 9.23 3.09
C GLY A 197 -14.93 8.82 1.68
N GLN A 198 -13.83 9.32 1.12
CA GLN A 198 -13.42 9.02 -0.25
C GLN A 198 -12.27 8.04 -0.27
N ASN A 199 -12.26 7.16 -1.27
CA ASN A 199 -11.14 6.29 -1.54
C ASN A 199 -10.03 7.03 -2.33
N ILE A 200 -8.83 6.47 -2.33
CA ILE A 200 -7.70 6.96 -3.14
C ILE A 200 -7.38 5.98 -4.26
N TYR A 201 -6.72 6.49 -5.30
CA TYR A 201 -6.25 5.71 -6.44
C TYR A 201 -4.79 6.07 -6.73
N LEU A 202 -4.09 5.23 -7.48
CA LEU A 202 -2.70 5.48 -7.88
C LEU A 202 -2.52 6.86 -8.54
N GLU A 203 -3.48 7.28 -9.37
CA GLU A 203 -3.48 8.54 -10.12
C GLU A 203 -4.06 9.72 -9.35
N SER A 204 -4.58 9.50 -8.13
CA SER A 204 -5.01 10.60 -7.27
C SER A 204 -3.85 11.54 -6.95
N VAL A 205 -4.20 12.80 -6.65
CA VAL A 205 -3.21 13.83 -6.28
C VAL A 205 -2.42 13.35 -5.06
N LYS A 206 -1.11 13.23 -5.25
CA LYS A 206 -0.19 12.65 -4.29
C LYS A 206 1.04 13.51 -4.08
N HIS A 207 1.59 13.45 -2.88
CA HIS A 207 2.88 14.04 -2.52
C HIS A 207 3.87 12.91 -2.28
N THR A 208 5.00 12.94 -2.99
CA THR A 208 6.05 11.92 -2.86
C THR A 208 6.99 12.34 -1.75
N ILE A 209 7.19 11.45 -0.78
CA ILE A 209 8.13 11.64 0.33
C ILE A 209 9.38 10.82 0.08
N GLN A 210 10.54 11.37 0.42
CA GLN A 210 11.84 10.73 0.21
C GLN A 210 12.56 10.48 1.55
N PRO A 211 13.36 9.41 1.67
CA PRO A 211 14.18 9.17 2.85
C PRO A 211 15.19 10.32 3.07
N GLY A 212 15.57 10.53 4.33
CA GLY A 212 16.57 11.55 4.71
C GLY A 212 16.06 12.99 4.79
N ASN A 213 14.82 13.27 4.39
CA ASN A 213 14.21 14.59 4.43
C ASN A 213 13.02 14.65 5.41
N SER A 214 12.65 15.87 5.82
CA SER A 214 11.44 16.12 6.60
C SER A 214 10.52 17.04 5.83
N ASP A 215 9.41 16.48 5.34
CA ASP A 215 8.40 17.21 4.60
C ASP A 215 7.32 17.77 5.53
N GLN A 216 6.98 19.05 5.35
CA GLN A 216 5.92 19.72 6.11
C GLN A 216 4.79 20.13 5.17
N ILE A 217 3.65 19.46 5.27
CA ILE A 217 2.48 19.71 4.42
C ILE A 217 1.47 20.57 5.17
N ALA A 218 1.39 21.85 4.80
CA ALA A 218 0.37 22.77 5.32
C ALA A 218 -0.91 22.69 4.47
N MET A 219 -2.05 22.53 5.13
CA MET A 219 -3.32 22.24 4.45
C MET A 219 -4.33 23.35 4.70
N LYS A 220 -5.05 23.76 3.65
CA LYS A 220 -6.22 24.64 3.78
C LYS A 220 -7.45 23.93 3.20
N LYS A 221 -8.45 23.70 4.05
CA LYS A 221 -9.68 23.04 3.62
C LYS A 221 -10.54 24.00 2.79
N HIS A 222 -10.86 23.59 1.57
CA HIS A 222 -11.88 24.23 0.73
C HIS A 222 -13.05 23.26 0.55
N SER A 223 -14.28 23.76 0.72
CA SER A 223 -15.49 22.96 0.52
C SER A 223 -16.58 23.82 -0.12
N PHE A 224 -17.25 23.27 -1.13
CA PHE A 224 -18.39 23.90 -1.79
C PHE A 224 -19.62 22.99 -1.68
N LYS A 225 -20.81 23.60 -1.60
CA LYS A 225 -22.09 22.89 -1.62
C LYS A 225 -22.90 23.42 -2.80
N ARG A 226 -23.23 22.56 -3.77
CA ARG A 226 -24.07 22.91 -4.92
C ARG A 226 -25.54 22.65 -4.61
N LEU A 227 -26.44 23.48 -5.13
CA LEU A 227 -27.88 23.31 -4.98
C LEU A 227 -28.40 22.37 -6.08
N GLN A 228 -28.97 21.23 -5.70
CA GLN A 228 -29.48 20.20 -6.63
C GLN A 228 -30.76 20.62 -7.37
N ALA A 229 -31.71 21.24 -6.66
CA ALA A 229 -33.11 21.23 -7.07
C ALA A 229 -33.50 22.11 -8.28
N LEU A 230 -32.62 22.99 -8.79
CA LEU A 230 -32.99 23.94 -9.87
C LEU A 230 -31.91 24.20 -10.95
N PHE A 231 -30.63 23.99 -10.67
CA PHE A 231 -29.54 24.43 -11.57
C PHE A 231 -28.58 23.31 -11.99
N ALA A 232 -28.71 22.10 -11.43
CA ALA A 232 -27.83 20.98 -11.72
C ALA A 232 -28.61 19.66 -11.69
N PRO A 233 -29.37 19.35 -12.76
CA PRO A 233 -30.30 18.22 -12.79
C PRO A 233 -29.65 16.84 -12.61
N ALA A 234 -28.32 16.73 -12.76
CA ALA A 234 -27.56 15.49 -12.63
C ALA A 234 -26.61 15.44 -11.41
N CYS A 235 -26.77 16.34 -10.42
CA CYS A 235 -26.01 16.21 -9.18
C CYS A 235 -26.63 15.10 -8.32
N VAL A 236 -26.00 13.93 -8.26
CA VAL A 236 -26.38 12.83 -7.35
C VAL A 236 -26.09 13.23 -5.90
N ALA A 237 -26.95 12.85 -4.95
CA ALA A 237 -26.71 13.16 -3.55
C ALA A 237 -25.56 12.32 -3.02
N ARG A 238 -24.72 12.91 -2.15
CA ARG A 238 -23.58 12.22 -1.50
C ARG A 238 -23.98 10.96 -0.69
N LYS A 239 -25.28 10.77 -0.46
CA LYS A 239 -25.91 9.69 0.31
C LYS A 239 -26.56 8.61 -0.56
N ASP A 240 -26.60 8.77 -1.88
CA ASP A 240 -27.13 7.69 -2.72
C ASP A 240 -26.14 6.51 -2.69
N PRO A 241 -26.60 5.31 -2.29
CA PRO A 241 -25.79 4.10 -2.32
C PRO A 241 -25.67 3.61 -3.76
N GLN A 242 -24.97 4.35 -4.61
CA GLN A 242 -24.48 3.80 -5.87
C GLN A 242 -23.09 3.25 -5.57
N SER A 243 -23.04 1.99 -5.15
CA SER A 243 -21.80 1.24 -4.93
C SER A 243 -21.18 0.91 -6.30
N PHE A 244 -20.63 1.94 -6.93
CA PHE A 244 -19.68 1.85 -8.02
C PHE A 244 -18.42 1.16 -7.50
N TYR A 245 -18.39 -0.18 -7.39
CA TYR A 245 -17.31 -1.13 -6.98
C TYR A 245 -16.37 -0.79 -5.80
N PHE A 246 -16.30 0.45 -5.35
CA PHE A 246 -15.36 1.04 -4.42
C PHE A 246 -16.10 1.32 -3.11
N PRO A 247 -15.46 1.08 -1.95
CA PRO A 247 -16.04 1.42 -0.67
C PRO A 247 -16.00 2.93 -0.42
N GLY A 248 -16.97 3.44 0.34
CA GLY A 248 -17.01 4.84 0.78
C GLY A 248 -18.19 5.66 0.22
N GLU A 249 -18.06 6.98 0.32
CA GLU A 249 -18.99 7.96 -0.23
C GLU A 249 -18.77 8.16 -1.74
N TYR A 250 -19.82 8.56 -2.45
CA TYR A 250 -19.75 8.90 -3.87
C TYR A 250 -18.63 9.90 -4.18
N SER A 251 -17.88 9.60 -5.24
CA SER A 251 -16.91 10.49 -5.88
C SER A 251 -17.06 10.42 -7.40
N VAL A 252 -16.69 11.50 -8.09
CA VAL A 252 -16.69 11.52 -9.56
C VAL A 252 -15.70 10.50 -10.11
N ASP A 253 -14.52 10.40 -9.48
CA ASP A 253 -13.48 9.44 -9.87
C ASP A 253 -13.97 8.00 -9.74
N GLY A 254 -14.63 7.64 -8.64
CA GLY A 254 -15.20 6.30 -8.46
C GLY A 254 -16.25 5.97 -9.52
N CYS A 255 -17.12 6.91 -9.87
CA CYS A 255 -18.13 6.75 -10.92
C CYS A 255 -17.49 6.51 -12.30
N LEU A 256 -16.52 7.36 -12.68
CA LEU A 256 -15.81 7.23 -13.97
C LEU A 256 -15.05 5.90 -14.06
N ARG A 257 -14.40 5.47 -12.98
CA ARG A 257 -13.66 4.21 -12.94
C ARG A 257 -14.56 2.99 -13.00
N SER A 258 -15.72 3.01 -12.35
CA SER A 258 -16.69 1.92 -12.50
C SER A 258 -17.30 1.89 -13.89
N CYS A 259 -17.53 3.06 -14.53
CA CYS A 259 -17.95 3.11 -15.92
C CYS A 259 -16.89 2.54 -16.87
N TYR A 260 -15.61 2.84 -16.63
CA TYR A 260 -14.49 2.22 -17.32
C TYR A 260 -14.50 0.69 -17.15
N GLN A 261 -14.63 0.19 -15.92
CA GLN A 261 -14.70 -1.26 -15.65
C GLN A 261 -15.87 -1.93 -16.37
N ASP A 262 -17.03 -1.28 -16.42
CA ASP A 262 -18.18 -1.79 -17.18
C ASP A 262 -17.92 -1.83 -18.68
N SER A 263 -17.16 -0.87 -19.22
CA SER A 263 -16.75 -0.85 -20.63
C SER A 263 -15.78 -1.99 -20.94
N VAL A 264 -14.73 -2.16 -20.10
CA VAL A 264 -13.75 -3.24 -20.22
C VAL A 264 -14.45 -4.60 -20.13
N PHE A 265 -15.39 -4.77 -19.20
CA PHE A 265 -16.14 -6.01 -19.08
C PHE A 265 -16.99 -6.33 -20.31
N ARG A 266 -17.62 -5.31 -20.92
CA ARG A 266 -18.42 -5.50 -22.16
C ARG A 266 -17.55 -5.87 -23.36
N SER A 267 -16.35 -5.30 -23.46
CA SER A 267 -15.45 -5.51 -24.61
C SER A 267 -14.60 -6.78 -24.46
N CYS A 268 -14.01 -7.01 -23.29
CA CYS A 268 -12.99 -8.05 -23.07
C CYS A 268 -13.48 -9.24 -22.21
N GLY A 269 -14.68 -9.14 -21.61
CA GLY A 269 -15.29 -10.20 -20.79
C GLY A 269 -14.62 -10.41 -19.42
N CYS A 270 -13.76 -9.49 -18.99
CA CYS A 270 -13.08 -9.46 -17.70
C CYS A 270 -13.00 -8.02 -17.20
N MET A 271 -12.57 -7.80 -15.95
CA MET A 271 -12.36 -6.46 -15.41
C MET A 271 -10.87 -6.17 -15.19
N ASP A 272 -10.47 -4.92 -15.38
CA ASP A 272 -9.09 -4.49 -15.24
C ASP A 272 -8.64 -4.67 -13.77
N PRO A 273 -7.61 -5.49 -13.50
CA PRO A 273 -7.15 -5.75 -12.14
C PRO A 273 -6.50 -4.54 -11.46
N GLN A 274 -6.20 -3.45 -12.19
CA GLN A 274 -5.65 -2.22 -11.62
C GLN A 274 -6.63 -1.54 -10.65
N TYR A 275 -7.94 -1.68 -10.87
CA TYR A 275 -8.98 -1.05 -10.06
C TYR A 275 -9.88 -2.07 -9.38
N THR A 276 -10.59 -1.65 -8.34
CA THR A 276 -11.58 -2.50 -7.67
C THR A 276 -12.66 -2.97 -8.66
N MET A 277 -12.95 -4.26 -8.59
CA MET A 277 -13.85 -4.96 -9.50
C MET A 277 -15.16 -5.32 -8.81
N LYS A 278 -16.15 -5.72 -9.62
CA LYS A 278 -17.40 -6.29 -9.11
C LYS A 278 -17.16 -7.65 -8.47
N GLU A 279 -17.82 -7.92 -7.35
CA GLU A 279 -17.82 -9.25 -6.73
C GLU A 279 -18.27 -10.33 -7.74
N GLY A 280 -17.50 -11.41 -7.81
CA GLY A 280 -17.78 -12.56 -8.68
C GLY A 280 -17.36 -12.41 -10.14
N VAL A 281 -16.75 -11.29 -10.54
CA VAL A 281 -16.18 -11.10 -11.89
C VAL A 281 -14.69 -11.45 -11.87
N VAL A 282 -14.23 -12.11 -12.95
CA VAL A 282 -12.83 -12.51 -13.09
C VAL A 282 -11.94 -11.31 -13.49
N PRO A 283 -10.74 -11.17 -12.90
CA PRO A 283 -9.76 -10.19 -13.37
C PRO A 283 -9.27 -10.54 -14.77
N CYS A 284 -8.91 -9.52 -15.54
CA CYS A 284 -8.17 -9.71 -16.79
C CYS A 284 -6.76 -10.22 -16.47
N ASP A 285 -6.36 -11.27 -17.18
CA ASP A 285 -4.99 -11.75 -17.16
C ASP A 285 -4.09 -10.84 -18.01
N PHE A 286 -2.80 -11.18 -18.03
CA PHE A 286 -1.81 -10.43 -18.78
C PHE A 286 -2.10 -10.41 -20.29
N GLU A 287 -2.62 -11.50 -20.87
CA GLU A 287 -2.90 -11.60 -22.31
C GLU A 287 -4.02 -10.64 -22.74
N LYS A 288 -4.99 -10.41 -21.86
CA LYS A 288 -6.10 -9.49 -22.11
C LYS A 288 -5.77 -8.01 -21.95
N LEU A 289 -4.55 -7.65 -21.54
CA LEU A 289 -4.12 -6.24 -21.51
C LEU A 289 -4.18 -5.59 -22.89
N ALA A 290 -3.85 -6.31 -23.96
CA ALA A 290 -3.94 -5.79 -25.33
C ALA A 290 -5.38 -5.37 -25.70
N CYS A 291 -6.39 -6.12 -25.23
CA CYS A 291 -7.80 -5.77 -25.45
C CYS A 291 -8.18 -4.45 -24.75
N ILE A 292 -7.59 -4.18 -23.58
CA ILE A 292 -7.83 -2.95 -22.83
C ILE A 292 -7.19 -1.75 -23.55
N GLU A 293 -5.98 -1.92 -24.09
CA GLU A 293 -5.26 -0.86 -24.83
C GLU A 293 -5.92 -0.49 -26.17
N GLU A 294 -6.64 -1.43 -26.80
CA GLU A 294 -7.31 -1.23 -28.09
C GLU A 294 -8.72 -0.62 -28.01
N MET A 295 -9.28 -0.42 -26.80
CA MET A 295 -10.63 0.13 -26.57
C MET A 295 -10.70 1.66 -26.69
#